data_AF-A0ABD1CBQ4-F1
#
_entry.id   AF-A0ABD1CBQ4-F1
#
_cell.length_a   1.000
_cell.length_b   1.000
_cell.length_c   1.000
_cell.angle_alpha   90.00
_cell.angle_beta   90.00
_cell.angle_gamma   90.00
#
_symmetry.space_group_name_H-M   'P 1'
#
loop_
_entity.id
_entity.type
_entity.pdbx_description
1 polymer ?
#
loop_
_entity_poly.entity_id
_entity_poly.type
_entity_poly.pdbx_seq_one_letter_code
_entity_poly.pdbx_strand_id
1 'polypeptide(L)'
;QQVTSYQNYIAGVQDNLQSNPKNFWSYVKERKQVGEIPTDVSYREEKSTSPEAAANLFARFFETVHSSQDPTVPPEQLNELATYNINLPLLTVSVAEVKKALGSVDAAKGPGPDRIPPSVVKNCCSSLARPVTSIFNRSLSEGAFPSEWKVASITPIHKSGSRAKVENYRSISILSCLAKVLEKLLVDHIYPSVKNIISEYQHGFMKQRSTTLNYEKSYDLSGKPTLVMGDGDGTVNRRSLEACQYWNGQQKQPVHLQEFPGADHMQILANLAVMDRIVKVLLFE
;
A
#
# COMPACT_ATOMS: atom_id res chain seq x y z
N GLN A 1 23.72 -11.70 -28.94
CA GLN A 1 22.30 -11.82 -28.54
C GLN A 1 21.90 -10.84 -27.44
N GLN A 2 22.60 -10.74 -26.30
CA GLN A 2 22.25 -9.79 -25.22
C GLN A 2 22.20 -8.31 -25.62
N VAL A 3 23.13 -7.83 -26.46
CA VAL A 3 23.16 -6.42 -26.92
C VAL A 3 21.91 -6.07 -27.74
N THR A 4 21.48 -6.98 -28.62
CA THR A 4 20.28 -6.82 -29.46
C THR A 4 19.01 -6.83 -28.64
N SER A 5 18.90 -7.73 -27.66
CA SER A 5 17.75 -7.79 -26.74
C SER A 5 17.62 -6.51 -25.89
N TYR A 6 18.75 -5.95 -25.46
CA TYR A 6 18.77 -4.71 -24.71
C TYR A 6 18.34 -3.51 -25.57
N GLN A 7 18.87 -3.39 -26.79
CA GLN A 7 18.49 -2.33 -27.73
C GLN A 7 17.00 -2.39 -28.07
N ASN A 8 16.45 -3.59 -28.28
CA ASN A 8 15.02 -3.79 -28.51
C ASN A 8 14.17 -3.41 -27.29
N TYR A 9 14.65 -3.70 -26.08
CA TYR A 9 13.99 -3.27 -24.84
C TYR A 9 13.98 -1.74 -24.71
N ILE A 10 15.11 -1.05 -24.98
CA ILE A 10 15.19 0.41 -24.95
C ILE A 10 14.26 1.05 -25.97
N ALA A 11 14.28 0.55 -27.21
CA ALA A 11 13.37 1.02 -28.27
C ALA A 11 11.90 0.85 -27.84
N GLY A 12 11.55 -0.31 -27.27
CA GLY A 12 10.21 -0.56 -26.73
C GLY A 12 9.82 0.37 -25.57
N VAL A 13 10.76 0.79 -24.71
CA VAL A 13 10.49 1.78 -23.67
C VAL A 13 10.25 3.17 -24.26
N GLN A 14 10.99 3.55 -25.30
CA GLN A 14 10.86 4.85 -25.99
C GLN A 14 9.56 4.94 -26.80
N ASP A 15 9.26 3.91 -27.59
CA ASP A 15 8.09 3.87 -28.47
C ASP A 15 6.77 3.88 -27.68
N ASN A 16 6.78 3.31 -26.47
CA ASN A 16 5.61 3.26 -25.58
C ASN A 16 5.53 4.44 -24.61
N LEU A 17 6.38 5.47 -24.74
CA LEU A 17 6.38 6.58 -23.79
C LEU A 17 5.05 7.34 -23.77
N GLN A 18 4.42 7.53 -24.93
CA GLN A 18 3.15 8.26 -25.04
C GLN A 18 1.92 7.39 -24.74
N SER A 19 1.97 6.09 -25.05
CA SER A 19 0.85 5.15 -24.87
C SER A 19 0.83 4.47 -23.51
N ASN A 20 2.00 4.25 -22.90
CA ASN A 20 2.16 3.62 -21.58
C ASN A 20 3.38 4.18 -20.83
N PRO A 21 3.27 5.39 -20.26
CA PRO A 21 4.36 6.05 -19.53
C PRO A 21 4.92 5.23 -18.36
N LYS A 22 4.18 4.24 -17.85
CA LYS A 22 4.62 3.38 -16.73
C LYS A 22 5.89 2.59 -17.07
N ASN A 23 6.08 2.19 -18.32
CA ASN A 23 7.26 1.44 -18.74
C ASN A 23 8.53 2.30 -18.65
N PHE A 24 8.44 3.56 -19.07
CA PHE A 24 9.51 4.54 -18.93
C PHE A 24 9.84 4.83 -17.46
N TRP A 25 8.83 5.09 -16.63
CA TRP A 25 9.05 5.35 -15.21
C TRP A 25 9.61 4.13 -14.46
N SER A 26 9.25 2.92 -14.87
CA SER A 26 9.84 1.67 -14.34
C SER A 26 11.32 1.56 -14.69
N TYR A 27 11.68 1.83 -15.95
CA TYR A 27 13.07 1.85 -16.42
C TYR A 27 13.93 2.91 -15.71
N VAL A 28 13.40 4.13 -15.53
CA VAL A 28 14.09 5.20 -14.77
C VAL A 28 14.31 4.79 -13.32
N LYS A 29 13.30 4.16 -12.70
CA LYS A 29 13.37 3.69 -11.31
C LYS A 29 14.43 2.60 -11.12
N GLU A 30 14.54 1.68 -12.07
CA GLU A 30 15.54 0.60 -12.07
C GLU A 30 16.97 1.14 -12.12
N ARG A 31 17.21 2.20 -12.90
CA ARG A 31 18.54 2.82 -13.05
C ARG A 31 18.95 3.80 -11.94
N LYS A 32 17.99 4.36 -11.20
CA LYS A 32 18.30 5.32 -10.13
C LYS A 32 18.89 4.68 -8.85
N GLN A 33 19.05 3.35 -8.76
CA GLN A 33 19.48 2.65 -7.52
C GLN A 33 18.65 3.05 -6.28
N VAL A 34 17.39 3.46 -6.43
CA VAL A 34 16.59 3.99 -5.30
C VAL A 34 16.01 2.88 -4.40
N GLY A 35 16.22 1.61 -4.75
CA GLY A 35 15.50 0.47 -4.18
C GLY A 35 16.24 -0.43 -3.19
N GLU A 36 17.55 -0.26 -2.97
CA GLU A 36 18.27 -1.10 -2.01
C GLU A 36 18.08 -0.60 -0.58
N ILE A 37 17.92 -1.56 0.34
CA ILE A 37 17.88 -1.29 1.78
C ILE A 37 19.26 -0.74 2.14
N PRO A 38 19.36 0.47 2.73
CA PRO A 38 20.65 1.04 3.05
C PRO A 38 21.39 0.18 4.08
N THR A 39 22.66 -0.07 3.80
CA THR A 39 23.59 -0.77 4.70
C THR A 39 24.26 0.19 5.68
N ASP A 40 24.23 1.49 5.39
CA ASP A 40 24.84 2.56 6.17
C ASP A 40 23.73 3.36 6.87
N VAL A 41 23.27 2.82 7.99
CA VAL A 41 22.18 3.37 8.80
C VAL A 41 22.63 3.54 10.25
N SER A 42 21.88 4.36 10.96
CA SER A 42 22.09 4.69 12.36
C SER A 42 20.79 4.59 13.12
N TYR A 43 20.89 4.18 14.38
CA TYR A 43 19.82 4.22 15.35
C TYR A 43 20.41 4.69 16.67
N ARG A 44 19.92 5.83 17.18
CA ARG A 44 20.52 6.51 18.36
C ARG A 44 22.00 6.83 18.11
N GLU A 45 22.91 6.36 18.98
CA GLU A 45 24.35 6.58 18.88
C GLU A 45 25.08 5.48 18.09
N GLU A 46 24.37 4.43 17.68
CA GLU A 46 24.95 3.29 16.96
C GLU A 46 24.85 3.48 15.45
N LYS A 47 25.89 3.04 14.72
CA LYS A 47 25.94 3.01 13.26
C LYS A 47 26.24 1.59 12.79
N SER A 48 25.63 1.18 11.68
CA SER A 48 25.94 -0.11 11.08
C SER A 48 27.33 -0.12 10.47
N THR A 49 27.98 -1.28 10.56
CA THR A 49 29.27 -1.57 9.92
C THR A 49 29.16 -2.70 8.89
N SER A 50 27.98 -3.32 8.79
CA SER A 50 27.67 -4.43 7.88
C SER A 50 26.17 -4.45 7.56
N PRO A 51 25.75 -5.18 6.51
CA PRO A 51 24.33 -5.38 6.21
C PRO A 51 23.55 -6.05 7.35
N GLU A 52 24.20 -6.96 8.09
CA GLU A 52 23.61 -7.61 9.26
C GLU A 52 23.41 -6.63 10.41
N ALA A 53 24.41 -5.78 10.68
CA ALA A 53 24.31 -4.74 11.69
C ALA A 53 23.17 -3.75 11.34
N ALA A 54 23.03 -3.39 10.06
CA ALA A 54 21.92 -2.57 9.59
C ALA A 54 20.56 -3.24 9.81
N ALA A 55 20.42 -4.52 9.46
CA ALA A 55 19.21 -5.29 9.70
C ALA A 55 18.83 -5.35 11.18
N ASN A 56 19.81 -5.54 12.06
CA ASN A 56 19.61 -5.56 13.52
C ASN A 56 19.21 -4.19 14.09
N LEU A 57 19.74 -3.08 13.54
CA LEU A 57 19.30 -1.73 13.91
C LEU A 57 17.83 -1.51 13.51
N PHE A 58 17.44 -1.91 12.29
CA PHE A 58 16.04 -1.87 11.86
C PHE A 58 15.13 -2.74 12.76
N ALA A 59 15.54 -3.97 13.06
CA ALA A 59 14.76 -4.89 13.89
C ALA A 59 14.51 -4.31 15.28
N ARG A 60 15.54 -3.79 15.96
CA ARG A 60 15.41 -3.15 17.27
C ARG A 60 14.47 -1.95 17.24
N PHE A 61 14.61 -1.07 16.25
CA PHE A 61 13.70 0.05 16.13
C PHE A 61 12.26 -0.43 15.88
N PHE A 62 12.05 -1.37 14.96
CA PHE A 62 10.70 -1.86 14.65
C PHE A 62 10.05 -2.58 15.83
N GLU A 63 10.80 -3.31 16.65
CA GLU A 63 10.27 -3.90 17.88
C GLU A 63 9.65 -2.83 18.81
N THR A 64 10.32 -1.67 18.96
CA THR A 64 9.80 -0.58 19.81
C THR A 64 8.49 0.02 19.31
N VAL A 65 8.21 -0.01 18.00
CA VAL A 65 6.96 0.56 17.45
C VAL A 65 5.83 -0.46 17.33
N HIS A 66 6.12 -1.76 17.38
CA HIS A 66 5.10 -2.83 17.33
C HIS A 66 4.74 -3.37 18.72
N SER A 67 5.38 -2.87 19.77
CA SER A 67 5.04 -3.18 21.15
C SER A 67 3.78 -2.38 21.54
N SER A 68 2.61 -2.86 21.12
CA SER A 68 1.33 -2.34 21.61
C SER A 68 0.95 -3.08 22.89
N GLN A 69 0.81 -2.33 23.99
CA GLN A 69 -0.03 -2.76 25.09
C GLN A 69 -1.45 -2.96 24.52
N ASP A 70 -2.08 -4.11 24.78
CA ASP A 70 -3.48 -4.29 24.42
C ASP A 70 -4.27 -3.13 25.02
N PRO A 71 -5.02 -2.35 24.23
CA PRO A 71 -5.87 -1.32 24.79
C PRO A 71 -6.85 -2.01 25.72
N THR A 72 -6.73 -1.74 27.02
CA THR A 72 -7.70 -2.18 28.02
C THR A 72 -9.02 -1.49 27.69
N VAL A 73 -9.89 -2.18 26.96
CA VAL A 73 -11.25 -1.71 26.69
C VAL A 73 -11.98 -1.64 28.02
N PRO A 74 -12.49 -0.46 28.44
CA PRO A 74 -13.26 -0.35 29.67
C PRO A 74 -14.45 -1.32 29.65
N PRO A 75 -14.77 -2.00 30.77
CA PRO A 75 -15.86 -2.97 30.85
C PRO A 75 -17.22 -2.44 30.37
N GLU A 76 -17.45 -1.14 30.51
CA GLU A 76 -18.68 -0.45 30.09
C GLU A 76 -18.89 -0.50 28.56
N GLN A 77 -17.82 -0.45 27.77
CA GLN A 77 -17.89 -0.55 26.31
C GLN A 77 -18.15 -1.98 25.83
N LEU A 78 -17.76 -2.99 26.61
CA LEU A 78 -18.05 -4.40 26.31
C LEU A 78 -19.56 -4.72 26.43
N ASN A 79 -20.26 -4.03 27.35
CA ASN A 79 -21.71 -4.18 27.52
C ASN A 79 -22.51 -3.63 26.33
N GLU A 80 -22.09 -2.51 25.73
CA GLU A 80 -22.73 -1.98 24.51
C GLU A 80 -22.52 -2.92 23.30
N LEU A 81 -21.33 -3.52 23.18
CA LEU A 81 -21.00 -4.48 22.11
C LEU A 81 -21.79 -5.79 22.21
N ALA A 82 -22.14 -6.24 23.42
CA ALA A 82 -22.95 -7.43 23.65
C ALA A 82 -24.39 -7.32 23.09
N THR A 83 -24.83 -6.11 22.72
CA THR A 83 -26.14 -5.87 22.09
C THR A 83 -26.20 -6.35 20.64
N TYR A 84 -25.06 -6.46 19.95
CA TYR A 84 -25.01 -6.90 18.56
C TYR A 84 -24.95 -8.43 18.49
N ASN A 85 -26.06 -9.06 18.12
CA ASN A 85 -26.10 -10.49 17.86
C ASN A 85 -25.45 -10.81 16.50
N ILE A 86 -24.12 -10.91 16.48
CA ILE A 86 -23.35 -11.25 15.27
C ILE A 86 -23.39 -12.76 15.08
N ASN A 87 -24.20 -13.23 14.14
CA ASN A 87 -24.16 -14.62 13.72
C ASN A 87 -23.04 -14.80 12.69
N LEU A 88 -21.94 -15.41 13.12
CA LEU A 88 -20.85 -15.82 12.23
C LEU A 88 -21.19 -17.19 11.64
N PRO A 89 -21.13 -17.36 10.31
CA PRO A 89 -21.34 -18.66 9.70
C PRO A 89 -20.25 -19.65 10.17
N LEU A 90 -20.59 -20.94 10.16
CA LEU A 90 -19.57 -21.98 10.34
C LEU A 90 -18.50 -21.81 9.25
N LEU A 91 -17.28 -21.51 9.68
CA LEU A 91 -16.21 -21.16 8.77
C LEU A 91 -15.63 -22.42 8.13
N THR A 92 -16.11 -22.73 6.93
CA THR A 92 -15.55 -23.78 6.08
C THR A 92 -15.37 -23.23 4.68
N VAL A 93 -14.30 -23.64 4.01
CA VAL A 93 -14.00 -23.20 2.64
C VAL A 93 -14.04 -24.38 1.69
N SER A 94 -14.66 -24.18 0.54
CA SER A 94 -14.71 -25.19 -0.53
C SER A 94 -13.44 -25.20 -1.38
N VAL A 95 -13.21 -26.32 -2.08
CA VAL A 95 -12.12 -26.43 -3.06
C VAL A 95 -12.25 -25.39 -4.17
N ALA A 96 -13.47 -25.04 -4.57
CA ALA A 96 -13.72 -24.04 -5.60
C ALA A 96 -13.33 -22.63 -5.13
N GLU A 97 -13.68 -22.25 -3.90
CA GLU A 97 -13.28 -20.97 -3.29
C GLU A 97 -11.77 -20.87 -3.14
N VAL A 98 -11.12 -21.92 -2.62
CA VAL A 98 -9.67 -21.95 -2.48
C VAL A 98 -8.99 -21.88 -3.84
N LYS A 99 -9.44 -22.65 -4.84
CA LYS A 99 -8.90 -22.58 -6.20
C LYS A 99 -9.00 -21.16 -6.77
N LYS A 100 -10.16 -20.51 -6.62
CA LYS A 100 -10.38 -19.14 -7.07
C LYS A 100 -9.44 -18.16 -6.36
N ALA A 101 -9.30 -18.28 -5.04
CA ALA A 101 -8.43 -17.43 -4.24
C ALA A 101 -6.95 -17.60 -4.65
N LEU A 102 -6.47 -18.85 -4.78
CA LEU A 102 -5.12 -19.16 -5.27
C LEU A 102 -4.88 -18.63 -6.68
N GLY A 103 -5.86 -18.74 -7.59
CA GLY A 103 -5.77 -18.20 -8.95
C GLY A 103 -5.81 -16.68 -9.02
N SER A 104 -6.25 -16.00 -7.96
CA SER A 104 -6.36 -14.53 -7.89
C SER A 104 -5.15 -13.84 -7.29
N VAL A 105 -4.15 -14.60 -6.80
CA VAL A 105 -2.97 -13.99 -6.19
C VAL A 105 -2.19 -13.15 -7.22
N ASP A 106 -1.56 -12.09 -6.72
CA ASP A 106 -0.71 -11.23 -7.54
C ASP A 106 0.65 -11.90 -7.76
N ALA A 107 0.85 -12.41 -8.98
CA ALA A 107 2.05 -13.12 -9.39
C ALA A 107 3.31 -12.23 -9.43
N ALA A 108 3.15 -10.90 -9.45
CA ALA A 108 4.27 -9.97 -9.47
C ALA A 108 4.88 -9.71 -8.08
N LYS A 109 4.25 -10.21 -7.00
CA LYS A 109 4.76 -10.07 -5.64
C LYS A 109 5.89 -11.07 -5.36
N GLY A 110 6.79 -10.68 -4.46
CA GLY A 110 7.84 -11.56 -3.96
C GLY A 110 7.33 -12.66 -3.03
N PRO A 111 8.14 -13.71 -2.81
CA PRO A 111 7.83 -14.78 -1.87
C PRO A 111 7.86 -14.29 -0.42
N GLY A 112 7.17 -15.03 0.46
CA GLY A 112 7.30 -14.85 1.91
C GLY A 112 8.49 -15.64 2.48
N PRO A 113 8.55 -15.84 3.80
CA PRO A 113 9.61 -16.62 4.47
C PRO A 113 9.74 -18.07 3.97
N ASP A 114 8.66 -18.64 3.44
CA ASP A 114 8.60 -19.98 2.83
C ASP A 114 9.33 -20.07 1.48
N ARG A 115 9.75 -18.93 0.91
CA ARG A 115 10.42 -18.83 -0.39
C ARG A 115 9.57 -19.35 -1.57
N ILE A 116 8.26 -19.51 -1.40
CA ILE A 116 7.35 -19.95 -2.47
C ILE A 116 6.83 -18.72 -3.23
N PRO A 117 7.15 -18.56 -4.53
CA PRO A 117 6.67 -17.42 -5.30
C PRO A 117 5.14 -17.48 -5.50
N PRO A 118 4.42 -16.35 -5.39
CA PRO A 118 2.99 -16.28 -5.70
C PRO A 118 2.65 -16.73 -7.13
N SER A 119 3.56 -16.57 -8.09
CA SER A 119 3.41 -17.07 -9.46
C SER A 119 3.26 -18.59 -9.52
N VAL A 120 4.00 -19.33 -8.70
CA VAL A 120 3.88 -20.80 -8.59
C VAL A 120 2.52 -21.17 -8.02
N VAL A 121 2.10 -20.49 -6.94
CA VAL A 121 0.78 -20.72 -6.31
C VAL A 121 -0.35 -20.48 -7.31
N LYS A 122 -0.26 -19.39 -8.09
CA LYS A 122 -1.24 -19.04 -9.12
C LYS A 122 -1.31 -20.07 -10.25
N ASN A 123 -0.16 -20.42 -10.81
CA ASN A 123 -0.09 -21.32 -11.97
C ASN A 123 -0.43 -22.76 -11.61
N CYS A 124 -0.13 -23.18 -10.37
CA CYS A 124 -0.44 -24.51 -9.86
C CYS A 124 -1.77 -24.57 -9.09
N CYS A 125 -2.60 -23.52 -9.12
CA CYS A 125 -3.80 -23.41 -8.29
C CYS A 125 -4.75 -24.62 -8.41
N SER A 126 -4.89 -25.21 -9.61
CA SER A 126 -5.73 -26.39 -9.83
C SER A 126 -5.25 -27.61 -9.04
N SER A 127 -3.94 -27.84 -9.00
CA SER A 127 -3.33 -28.97 -8.29
C SER A 127 -3.25 -28.72 -6.79
N LEU A 128 -3.01 -27.47 -6.39
CA LEU A 128 -2.89 -27.06 -5.00
C LEU A 128 -4.24 -26.95 -4.28
N ALA A 129 -5.34 -26.71 -4.99
CA ALA A 129 -6.63 -26.40 -4.38
C ALA A 129 -7.07 -27.43 -3.33
N ARG A 130 -7.10 -28.72 -3.68
CA ARG A 130 -7.54 -29.79 -2.76
C ARG A 130 -6.69 -29.88 -1.49
N PRO A 131 -5.35 -30.07 -1.56
CA PRO A 131 -4.54 -30.19 -0.34
C PRO A 131 -4.56 -28.91 0.50
N VAL A 132 -4.55 -27.73 -0.13
CA VAL A 132 -4.64 -26.45 0.61
C VAL A 132 -5.99 -26.31 1.31
N THR A 133 -7.10 -26.69 0.68
CA THR A 133 -8.42 -26.72 1.31
C THR A 133 -8.44 -27.59 2.56
N SER A 134 -7.83 -28.78 2.51
CA SER A 134 -7.75 -29.66 3.68
C SER A 134 -6.99 -29.01 4.84
N ILE A 135 -5.87 -28.34 4.56
CA ILE A 135 -5.09 -27.63 5.58
C ILE A 135 -5.90 -26.45 6.16
N PHE A 136 -6.53 -25.64 5.30
CA PHE A 136 -7.35 -24.51 5.75
C PHE A 136 -8.51 -24.97 6.62
N ASN A 137 -9.31 -25.95 6.17
CA ASN A 137 -10.43 -26.43 6.97
C ASN A 137 -9.99 -27.08 8.27
N ARG A 138 -8.83 -27.75 8.32
CA ARG A 138 -8.26 -28.26 9.57
C ARG A 138 -7.95 -27.11 10.53
N SER A 139 -7.21 -26.09 10.06
CA SER A 139 -6.88 -24.89 10.82
C SER A 139 -8.13 -24.19 11.37
N LEU A 140 -9.17 -24.03 10.54
CA LEU A 140 -10.45 -23.45 10.94
C LEU A 140 -11.17 -24.30 12.00
N SER A 141 -11.23 -25.62 11.81
CA SER A 141 -11.91 -26.53 12.73
C SER A 141 -11.24 -26.62 14.11
N GLU A 142 -9.92 -26.49 14.15
CA GLU A 142 -9.14 -26.52 15.40
C GLU A 142 -9.01 -25.13 16.04
N GLY A 143 -9.40 -24.06 15.35
CA GLY A 143 -9.11 -22.69 15.78
C GLY A 143 -7.61 -22.38 15.86
N ALA A 144 -6.79 -23.14 15.13
CA ALA A 144 -5.33 -23.10 15.23
C ALA A 144 -4.72 -22.61 13.91
N PHE A 145 -4.18 -21.40 13.91
CA PHE A 145 -3.43 -20.88 12.76
C PHE A 145 -2.00 -21.45 12.75
N PRO A 146 -1.52 -22.02 11.62
CA PRO A 146 -0.19 -22.63 11.53
C PRO A 146 0.94 -21.69 11.97
N SER A 147 1.90 -22.18 12.76
CA SER A 147 3.00 -21.37 13.27
C SER A 147 3.90 -20.83 12.15
N GLU A 148 4.09 -21.60 11.09
CA GLU A 148 4.87 -21.22 9.91
C GLU A 148 4.24 -20.01 9.19
N TRP A 149 2.91 -19.87 9.25
CA TRP A 149 2.19 -18.75 8.65
C TRP A 149 2.15 -17.50 9.53
N LYS A 150 2.52 -17.61 10.81
CA LYS A 150 2.70 -16.46 11.72
C LYS A 150 4.04 -15.76 11.51
N VAL A 151 4.96 -16.39 10.76
CA VAL A 151 6.28 -15.82 10.46
C VAL A 151 6.16 -14.87 9.26
N ALA A 152 6.79 -13.70 9.35
CA ALA A 152 6.85 -12.70 8.30
C ALA A 152 8.29 -12.28 8.01
N SER A 153 8.57 -11.96 6.74
CA SER A 153 9.81 -11.27 6.38
C SER A 153 9.59 -9.76 6.49
N ILE A 154 10.35 -9.09 7.33
CA ILE A 154 10.22 -7.64 7.53
C ILE A 154 11.11 -6.90 6.54
N THR A 155 10.50 -6.02 5.74
CA THR A 155 11.23 -5.16 4.80
C THR A 155 11.08 -3.69 5.21
N PRO A 156 12.18 -2.95 5.45
CA PRO A 156 12.13 -1.52 5.72
C PRO A 156 11.81 -0.74 4.43
N ILE A 157 10.81 0.13 4.49
CA ILE A 157 10.43 1.05 3.42
C ILE A 157 10.66 2.48 3.89
N HIS A 158 11.48 3.23 3.15
CA HIS A 158 11.76 4.63 3.44
C HIS A 158 10.45 5.44 3.40
N LYS A 159 10.20 6.22 4.46
CA LYS A 159 9.02 7.07 4.59
C LYS A 159 9.34 8.50 4.18
N SER A 160 10.27 9.15 4.89
CA SER A 160 10.68 10.56 4.67
C SER A 160 11.95 10.87 5.46
N GLY A 161 12.60 12.02 5.22
CA GLY A 161 13.81 12.41 5.94
C GLY A 161 15.06 11.63 5.52
N SER A 162 16.13 11.71 6.33
CA SER A 162 17.43 11.08 6.03
C SER A 162 17.32 9.55 5.92
N ARG A 163 17.86 8.98 4.84
CA ARG A 163 17.97 7.53 4.61
C ARG A 163 18.96 6.83 5.55
N ALA A 164 19.83 7.59 6.21
CA ALA A 164 20.80 7.06 7.16
C ALA A 164 20.22 6.83 8.57
N LYS A 165 18.94 7.13 8.80
CA LYS A 165 18.27 6.98 10.11
C LYS A 165 17.18 5.93 10.00
N VAL A 166 17.22 4.89 10.84
CA VAL A 166 16.21 3.81 10.77
C VAL A 166 14.80 4.28 11.13
N GLU A 167 14.69 5.35 11.93
CA GLU A 167 13.42 5.95 12.37
C GLU A 167 12.60 6.52 11.21
N ASN A 168 13.26 6.78 10.09
CA ASN A 168 12.69 7.32 8.86
C ASN A 168 12.12 6.22 7.94
N TYR A 169 12.07 4.98 8.42
CA TYR A 169 11.53 3.83 7.70
C TYR A 169 10.31 3.28 8.43
N ARG A 170 9.42 2.65 7.66
CA ARG A 170 8.35 1.81 8.19
C ARG A 170 8.66 0.35 7.86
N SER A 171 8.31 -0.55 8.76
CA SER A 171 8.30 -1.99 8.46
C SER A 171 7.14 -2.32 7.52
N ILE A 172 7.37 -3.25 6.60
CA ILE A 172 6.33 -3.96 5.87
C ILE A 172 6.55 -5.45 6.10
N SER A 173 5.53 -6.12 6.64
CA SER A 173 5.52 -7.56 6.88
C SER A 173 5.08 -8.30 5.62
N ILE A 174 5.98 -9.11 5.07
CA ILE A 174 5.68 -9.99 3.93
C ILE A 174 5.40 -11.38 4.48
N LEU A 175 4.13 -11.78 4.44
CA LEU A 175 3.66 -13.11 4.84
C LEU A 175 3.74 -14.13 3.69
N SER A 176 3.74 -15.41 4.06
CA SER A 176 3.52 -16.53 3.12
C SER A 176 2.30 -16.28 2.24
N CYS A 177 2.36 -16.72 0.98
CA CYS A 177 1.24 -16.59 0.06
C CYS A 177 -0.01 -17.31 0.58
N LEU A 178 0.13 -18.50 1.17
CA LEU A 178 -1.00 -19.28 1.67
C LEU A 178 -1.64 -18.65 2.91
N ALA A 179 -0.85 -18.05 3.80
CA ALA A 179 -1.34 -17.28 4.95
C ALA A 179 -2.30 -16.18 4.51
N LYS A 180 -1.86 -15.34 3.55
CA LYS A 180 -2.67 -14.25 2.99
C LYS A 180 -3.94 -14.75 2.29
N VAL A 181 -3.88 -15.93 1.65
CA VAL A 181 -5.05 -16.54 1.00
C VAL A 181 -6.08 -16.97 2.05
N LEU A 182 -5.65 -17.59 3.16
CA LEU A 182 -6.56 -17.93 4.25
C LEU A 182 -7.18 -16.67 4.85
N GLU A 183 -6.39 -15.66 5.20
CA GLU A 183 -6.88 -14.37 5.73
C GLU A 183 -7.92 -13.73 4.80
N LYS A 184 -7.67 -13.73 3.50
CA LYS A 184 -8.63 -13.20 2.51
C LYS A 184 -9.96 -13.96 2.55
N LEU A 185 -9.91 -15.30 2.62
CA LEU A 185 -11.11 -16.13 2.71
C LEU A 185 -11.87 -15.87 4.01
N LEU A 186 -11.16 -15.73 5.14
CA LEU A 186 -11.74 -15.35 6.43
C LEU A 186 -12.51 -14.02 6.32
N VAL A 187 -11.88 -12.99 5.73
CA VAL A 187 -12.50 -11.68 5.54
C VAL A 187 -13.73 -11.78 4.65
N ASP A 188 -13.66 -12.52 3.54
CA ASP A 188 -14.80 -12.67 2.63
C ASP A 188 -15.98 -13.41 3.29
N HIS A 189 -15.74 -14.29 4.26
CA HIS A 189 -16.78 -14.99 5.05
C HIS A 189 -17.33 -14.16 6.22
N ILE A 190 -16.47 -13.42 6.94
CA ILE A 190 -16.85 -12.67 8.15
C ILE A 190 -17.45 -11.30 7.80
N TYR A 191 -16.90 -10.61 6.81
CA TYR A 191 -17.28 -9.24 6.47
C TYR A 191 -18.79 -9.05 6.23
N PRO A 192 -19.52 -9.96 5.53
CA PRO A 192 -20.97 -9.82 5.35
C PRO A 192 -21.76 -9.74 6.67
N SER A 193 -21.33 -10.43 7.72
CA SER A 193 -21.98 -10.43 9.03
C SER A 193 -21.69 -9.16 9.84
N VAL A 194 -20.55 -8.49 9.60
CA VAL A 194 -20.10 -7.33 10.39
C VAL A 194 -20.21 -5.99 9.65
N LYS A 195 -20.42 -5.98 8.33
CA LYS A 195 -20.39 -4.72 7.55
C LYS A 195 -21.40 -3.66 8.03
N ASN A 196 -22.53 -4.07 8.60
CA ASN A 196 -23.60 -3.17 9.03
C ASN A 196 -23.40 -2.61 10.45
N ILE A 197 -22.47 -3.19 11.22
CA ILE A 197 -22.11 -2.68 12.55
C ILE A 197 -20.87 -1.78 12.51
N ILE A 198 -20.11 -1.84 11.42
CA ILE A 198 -18.97 -0.95 11.21
C ILE A 198 -19.50 0.47 10.97
N SER A 199 -18.94 1.44 11.71
CA SER A 199 -19.31 2.85 11.61
C SER A 199 -19.36 3.35 10.16
N GLU A 200 -20.35 4.18 9.85
CA GLU A 200 -20.42 4.90 8.57
C GLU A 200 -19.24 5.85 8.35
N TYR A 201 -18.62 6.33 9.44
CA TYR A 201 -17.44 7.20 9.43
C TYR A 201 -16.12 6.41 9.34
N GLN A 202 -16.16 5.08 9.27
CA GLN A 202 -14.96 4.28 8.99
C GLN A 202 -14.66 4.30 7.49
N HIS A 203 -13.61 5.02 7.09
CA HIS A 203 -13.22 5.16 5.67
C HIS A 203 -12.05 4.27 5.28
N GLY A 204 -11.07 4.11 6.17
CA GLY A 204 -9.90 3.27 5.93
C GLY A 204 -10.28 1.79 5.81
N PHE A 205 -9.68 1.08 4.85
CA PHE A 205 -9.81 -0.36 4.67
C PHE A 205 -11.24 -0.87 4.38
N MET A 206 -12.17 0.02 4.02
CA MET A 206 -13.53 -0.33 3.65
C MET A 206 -13.70 -0.40 2.14
N LYS A 207 -14.33 -1.47 1.65
CA LYS A 207 -14.65 -1.60 0.21
C LYS A 207 -15.47 -0.37 -0.22
N GLN A 208 -15.10 0.21 -1.36
CA GLN A 208 -15.77 1.37 -1.98
C GLN A 208 -15.72 2.68 -1.17
N ARG A 209 -14.96 2.79 -0.08
CA ARG A 209 -14.76 4.07 0.64
C ARG A 209 -13.33 4.58 0.40
N SER A 210 -13.20 5.89 0.18
CA SER A 210 -11.90 6.57 0.03
C SER A 210 -11.61 7.43 1.25
N THR A 211 -10.33 7.68 1.50
CA THR A 211 -9.85 8.67 2.50
C THR A 211 -9.88 10.10 1.96
N THR A 212 -10.25 10.30 0.69
CA THR A 212 -10.37 11.61 0.05
C THR A 212 -11.82 12.08 0.10
N LEU A 213 -12.06 13.23 0.71
CA LEU A 213 -13.36 13.91 0.73
C LEU A 213 -13.51 14.75 -0.55
N ASN A 214 -14.70 14.74 -1.18
CA ASN A 214 -14.99 15.49 -2.41
C ASN A 214 -16.11 16.51 -2.11
N TYR A 215 -15.77 17.79 -2.02
CA TYR A 215 -16.75 18.86 -1.81
C TYR A 215 -17.80 18.84 -2.93
N GLU A 216 -19.09 18.78 -2.56
CA GLU A 216 -20.18 18.87 -3.53
C GLU A 216 -20.16 20.18 -4.30
N LYS A 217 -20.80 20.18 -5.48
CA LYS A 217 -20.83 21.29 -6.45
C LYS A 217 -21.46 22.61 -5.94
N SER A 218 -21.78 22.79 -4.65
CA SER A 218 -22.11 24.12 -4.14
C SER A 218 -20.86 25.01 -4.16
N TYR A 219 -21.05 26.32 -4.38
CA TYR A 219 -19.97 27.32 -4.38
C TYR A 219 -19.60 27.78 -2.96
N ASP A 220 -20.13 27.11 -1.94
CA ASP A 220 -19.95 27.48 -0.55
C ASP A 220 -18.78 26.71 0.06
N LEU A 221 -17.63 27.39 0.18
CA LEU A 221 -16.42 26.88 0.83
C LEU A 221 -16.50 26.96 2.37
N SER A 222 -17.58 27.52 2.94
CA SER A 222 -17.80 27.58 4.39
C SER A 222 -18.44 26.31 4.97
N GLY A 223 -18.97 25.43 4.11
CA GLY A 223 -19.60 24.17 4.48
C GLY A 223 -18.61 23.03 4.80
N LYS A 224 -19.07 22.09 5.64
CA LYS A 224 -18.35 20.85 5.94
C LYS A 224 -18.33 19.96 4.68
N PRO A 225 -17.18 19.41 4.26
CA PRO A 225 -17.11 18.56 3.07
C PRO A 225 -18.02 17.33 3.19
N THR A 226 -18.87 17.11 2.18
CA THR A 226 -19.68 15.90 2.00
C THR A 226 -18.97 14.86 1.13
N LEU A 227 -19.41 13.59 1.20
CA LEU A 227 -18.80 12.48 0.46
C LEU A 227 -19.59 12.21 -0.82
N VAL A 228 -18.93 12.21 -1.98
CA VAL A 228 -19.54 11.81 -3.26
C VAL A 228 -18.80 10.61 -3.85
N MET A 229 -19.55 9.59 -4.24
CA MET A 229 -19.03 8.35 -4.83
C MET A 229 -18.97 8.49 -6.36
N GLY A 230 -17.83 8.14 -6.99
CA GLY A 230 -17.67 8.17 -8.45
C GLY A 230 -16.33 7.60 -8.95
N ASP A 231 -16.26 7.29 -10.24
CA ASP A 231 -15.06 6.81 -10.92
C ASP A 231 -14.13 8.00 -11.23
N GLY A 232 -13.30 8.38 -10.26
CA GLY A 232 -12.42 9.54 -10.35
C GLY A 232 -11.30 9.38 -11.39
N ASP A 233 -11.20 10.32 -12.33
CA ASP A 233 -10.14 10.41 -13.34
C ASP A 233 -9.06 11.47 -13.03
N GLY A 234 -9.14 12.15 -11.88
CA GLY A 234 -7.98 12.79 -11.26
C GLY A 234 -7.48 14.09 -11.89
N THR A 235 -8.29 14.81 -12.68
CA THR A 235 -7.91 16.17 -13.10
C THR A 235 -8.19 17.20 -12.00
N VAL A 236 -7.15 17.95 -11.61
CA VAL A 236 -7.27 19.12 -10.72
C VAL A 236 -8.18 20.13 -11.42
N ASN A 237 -9.44 20.20 -11.04
CA ASN A 237 -10.35 21.17 -11.61
C ASN A 237 -10.01 22.57 -11.05
N ARG A 238 -10.46 23.62 -11.75
CA ARG A 238 -10.32 25.02 -11.32
C ARG A 238 -10.69 25.27 -9.85
N ARG A 239 -11.61 24.50 -9.27
CA ARG A 239 -11.98 24.60 -7.84
C ARG A 239 -10.93 24.04 -6.90
N SER A 240 -10.19 23.00 -7.27
CA SER A 240 -9.06 22.51 -6.48
C SER A 240 -7.97 23.58 -6.39
N LEU A 241 -7.73 24.33 -7.46
CA LEU A 241 -6.84 25.50 -7.45
C LEU A 241 -7.38 26.62 -6.54
N GLU A 242 -8.66 26.97 -6.66
CA GLU A 242 -9.32 27.97 -5.80
C GLU A 242 -9.30 27.57 -4.31
N ALA A 243 -9.46 26.28 -3.99
CA ALA A 243 -9.36 25.75 -2.63
C ALA A 243 -7.91 25.80 -2.10
N CYS A 244 -6.92 25.43 -2.93
CA CYS A 244 -5.50 25.57 -2.57
C CYS A 244 -5.11 27.03 -2.32
N GLN A 245 -5.64 27.97 -3.11
CA GLN A 245 -5.46 29.41 -2.90
C GLN A 245 -6.10 29.88 -1.58
N TYR A 246 -7.33 29.45 -1.29
CA TYR A 246 -8.04 29.85 -0.06
C TYR A 246 -7.34 29.35 1.22
N TRP A 247 -6.80 28.13 1.19
CA TRP A 247 -6.15 27.50 2.35
C TRP A 247 -4.64 27.79 2.44
N ASN A 248 -4.11 28.59 1.50
CA ASN A 248 -2.72 29.01 1.51
C ASN A 248 -2.42 29.82 2.78
N GLY A 249 -1.35 29.47 3.50
CA GLY A 249 -0.97 30.11 4.76
C GLY A 249 -1.77 29.68 6.00
N GLN A 250 -2.80 28.85 5.86
CA GLN A 250 -3.58 28.34 7.01
C GLN A 250 -3.09 26.97 7.53
N GLN A 251 -2.12 26.34 6.86
CA GLN A 251 -1.59 25.04 7.23
C GLN A 251 -0.24 25.14 7.93
N LYS A 252 0.05 24.17 8.81
CA LYS A 252 1.31 24.08 9.58
C LYS A 252 2.55 23.86 8.70
N GLN A 253 2.38 23.35 7.48
CA GLN A 253 3.41 23.18 6.45
C GLN A 253 3.17 24.24 5.38
N PRO A 254 4.19 25.01 4.95
CA PRO A 254 4.00 26.03 3.92
C PRO A 254 3.66 25.38 2.58
N VAL A 255 2.57 25.84 1.96
CA VAL A 255 2.17 25.44 0.61
C VAL A 255 2.64 26.54 -0.34
N HIS A 256 3.50 26.20 -1.30
CA HIS A 256 3.97 27.15 -2.30
C HIS A 256 3.16 26.98 -3.59
N LEU A 257 2.40 28.01 -3.95
CA LEU A 257 1.65 28.06 -5.19
C LEU A 257 2.37 28.94 -6.21
N GLN A 258 2.61 28.41 -7.41
CA GLN A 258 3.12 29.19 -8.55
C GLN A 258 2.29 28.85 -9.78
N GLU A 259 1.64 29.87 -10.34
CA GLU A 259 0.83 29.73 -11.54
C GLU A 259 1.67 29.94 -12.80
N PHE A 260 1.38 29.17 -13.85
CA PHE A 260 2.01 29.28 -15.16
C PHE A 260 0.94 29.61 -16.21
N PRO A 261 0.68 30.91 -16.46
CA PRO A 261 -0.34 31.32 -17.41
C PRO A 261 -0.06 30.76 -18.81
N GLY A 262 -1.08 30.14 -19.43
CA GLY A 262 -0.98 29.57 -20.79
C GLY A 262 -0.34 28.19 -20.87
N ALA A 263 0.04 27.56 -19.75
CA ALA A 263 0.47 26.16 -19.72
C ALA A 263 -0.75 25.24 -19.60
N ASP A 264 -1.22 24.71 -20.73
CA ASP A 264 -2.24 23.65 -20.75
C ASP A 264 -1.65 22.29 -20.32
N HIS A 265 -2.47 21.42 -19.73
CA HIS A 265 -2.09 20.08 -19.26
C HIS A 265 -1.43 19.23 -20.36
N MET A 266 -1.84 19.41 -21.62
CA MET A 266 -1.28 18.66 -22.75
C MET A 266 0.08 19.20 -23.22
N GLN A 267 0.45 20.43 -22.84
CA GLN A 267 1.67 21.13 -23.26
C GLN A 267 2.60 21.47 -22.08
N ILE A 268 2.26 21.02 -20.88
CA ILE A 268 2.96 21.37 -19.63
C ILE A 268 4.45 21.00 -19.64
N LEU A 269 4.80 19.89 -20.30
CA LEU A 269 6.20 19.44 -20.46
C LEU A 269 6.94 20.13 -21.60
N ALA A 270 6.23 20.85 -22.47
CA ALA A 270 6.81 21.67 -23.53
C ALA A 270 6.95 23.15 -23.12
N ASN A 271 6.31 23.56 -22.02
CA ASN A 271 6.42 24.91 -21.51
C ASN A 271 7.77 25.10 -20.78
N LEU A 272 8.67 25.89 -21.39
CA LEU A 272 10.02 26.14 -20.88
C LEU A 272 10.04 26.73 -19.46
N ALA A 273 9.07 27.56 -19.10
CA ALA A 273 8.99 28.15 -17.75
C ALA A 273 8.60 27.12 -16.69
N VAL A 274 7.72 26.17 -17.05
CA VAL A 274 7.36 25.05 -16.18
C VAL A 274 8.57 24.12 -16.00
N MET A 275 9.26 23.78 -17.09
CA MET A 275 10.44 22.93 -17.05
C MET A 275 11.59 23.55 -16.25
N ASP A 276 11.84 24.86 -16.40
CA ASP A 276 12.86 25.58 -15.61
C ASP A 276 12.53 25.57 -14.10
N ARG A 277 11.25 25.73 -13.73
CA ARG A 277 10.85 25.63 -12.31
C ARG A 277 11.00 24.21 -11.78
N ILE A 278 10.60 23.19 -12.53
CA ILE A 278 10.77 21.78 -12.13
C ILE A 278 12.25 21.49 -11.89
N VAL A 279 13.13 21.92 -12.79
CA VAL A 279 14.58 21.75 -12.65
C VAL A 279 15.11 22.49 -11.42
N LYS A 280 14.69 23.74 -11.18
CA LYS A 280 15.12 24.51 -10.01
C LYS A 280 14.71 23.88 -8.68
N VAL A 281 13.46 23.42 -8.57
CA VAL A 281 12.97 22.74 -7.35
C VAL A 281 13.70 21.42 -7.13
N LEU A 282 13.93 20.63 -8.18
CA LEU A 282 14.58 19.32 -8.03
C LEU A 282 16.08 19.37 -7.72
N LEU A 283 16.75 20.47 -8.08
CA LEU A 283 18.20 20.59 -7.94
C LEU A 283 18.65 21.49 -6.78
N PHE A 284 17.81 22.42 -6.33
CA PHE A 284 18.22 23.48 -5.41
C PHE A 284 17.29 23.71 -4.20
N GLU A 285 16.17 22.99 -4.11
CA GLU A 285 15.30 22.90 -2.92
C GLU A 285 15.26 21.46 -2.40
#